data_AF-A0A9P6I5F5-F1
#
_entry.id   AF-A0A9P6I5F5-F1
#
_cell.length_a   1.000
_cell.length_b   1.000
_cell.length_c   1.000
_cell.angle_alpha   90.00
_cell.angle_beta   90.00
_cell.angle_gamma   90.00
#
_symmetry.space_group_name_H-M   'P 1'
#
loop_
_entity.id
_entity.type
_entity.pdbx_description
1 polymer ?
#
loop_
_entity_poly.entity_id
_entity_poly.type
_entity_poly.pdbx_seq_one_letter_code
_entity_poly.pdbx_strand_id
1 'polypeptide(L)'
;MRLSSKADILRLDEVTRRPDNEKRRKIISKIRLDTELPRYGLDRCCVEESQAMIDENNRAFNGHISSLFRVLSAWESTGLTLELRAFSINDERHILKRNPSVRTDRYLTCPSSDMSPRPLQLTLGSLLDVEDDLPEVSAVTQFIVSRENLRGLGPATLAQLVKRLPRLQDIVYESWRDIDEEGQKKRDAAIEALLGGLQSHLFIKNVSIWEAHQLDPRQLDRPGNPALALAAAKLSQRLKSFSASFVFDALDFFSYCERIPLSSWPKLESIALTSGVVGNSRALVADRLIIQAGQVALRMPKLRLMELWHSDQSGYQWFLFRYEIVKKRPKVMIQVAMRELKLSQRAREVWSRVAASVPGPGLEVEDTTPNGLKIFPVKIRLRSNVRQDITTRVPLP
;
A
#
# COMPACT_ATOMS: atom_id res chain seq x y z
N MET A 1 -9.18 -12.21 -15.25
CA MET A 1 -8.39 -13.04 -16.19
C MET A 1 -6.93 -12.99 -15.75
N ARG A 2 -6.22 -14.13 -15.77
CA ARG A 2 -4.78 -14.22 -15.47
C ARG A 2 -4.03 -14.48 -16.77
N LEU A 3 -2.95 -13.73 -17.01
CA LEU A 3 -2.08 -13.86 -18.18
C LEU A 3 -0.67 -14.13 -17.67
N SER A 4 -0.05 -15.23 -18.08
CA SER A 4 1.28 -15.64 -17.59
C SER A 4 2.32 -15.80 -18.69
N SER A 5 1.92 -15.61 -19.94
CA SER A 5 2.79 -15.75 -21.10
C SER A 5 2.42 -14.77 -22.21
N LYS A 6 3.36 -14.51 -23.12
CA LYS A 6 3.07 -13.78 -24.37
C LYS A 6 1.94 -14.43 -25.18
N ALA A 7 1.83 -15.76 -25.17
CA ALA A 7 0.75 -16.46 -25.87
C ALA A 7 -0.63 -16.13 -25.28
N ASP A 8 -0.74 -16.00 -23.94
CA ASP A 8 -2.00 -15.60 -23.30
C ASP A 8 -2.40 -14.18 -23.68
N ILE A 9 -1.42 -13.26 -23.76
CA ILE A 9 -1.65 -11.87 -24.18
C ILE A 9 -2.12 -11.82 -25.65
N LEU A 10 -1.50 -12.60 -26.54
CA LEU A 10 -1.89 -12.67 -27.95
C LEU A 10 -3.28 -13.28 -28.12
N ARG A 11 -3.65 -14.29 -27.32
CA ARG A 11 -5.01 -14.86 -27.30
C ARG A 11 -6.03 -13.84 -26.80
N LEU A 12 -5.69 -13.04 -25.78
CA LEU A 12 -6.55 -11.93 -25.34
C LEU A 12 -6.80 -10.97 -26.51
N ASP A 13 -5.74 -10.58 -27.22
CA ASP A 13 -5.84 -9.70 -28.37
C ASP A 13 -6.72 -10.32 -29.46
N GLU A 14 -6.45 -11.54 -29.90
CA GLU A 14 -7.25 -12.24 -30.92
C GLU A 14 -8.76 -12.23 -30.61
N VAL A 15 -9.13 -12.47 -29.35
CA VAL A 15 -10.53 -12.53 -28.91
C VAL A 15 -11.15 -11.14 -28.74
N THR A 16 -10.36 -10.10 -28.54
CA THR A 16 -10.85 -8.73 -28.23
C THR A 16 -10.58 -7.69 -29.30
N ARG A 17 -9.70 -7.94 -30.28
CA ARG A 17 -9.20 -6.95 -31.25
C ARG A 17 -10.29 -6.40 -32.15
N ARG A 18 -11.27 -7.22 -32.53
CA ARG A 18 -12.33 -6.78 -33.45
C ARG A 18 -13.16 -5.64 -32.82
N PRO A 19 -13.44 -4.54 -33.55
CA PRO A 19 -14.14 -3.37 -33.01
C PRO A 19 -15.55 -3.68 -32.48
N ASP A 20 -16.22 -4.66 -33.06
CA ASP A 20 -17.56 -5.16 -32.67
C ASP A 20 -17.57 -5.93 -31.34
N ASN A 21 -16.39 -6.33 -30.83
CA ASN A 21 -16.25 -7.05 -29.57
C ASN A 21 -16.13 -6.15 -28.33
N GLU A 22 -16.60 -4.89 -28.41
CA GLU A 22 -16.65 -3.97 -27.26
C GLU A 22 -17.40 -4.59 -26.06
N LYS A 23 -18.44 -5.40 -26.31
CA LYS A 23 -19.15 -6.17 -25.28
C LYS A 23 -18.22 -7.09 -24.49
N ARG A 24 -17.30 -7.80 -25.17
CA ARG A 24 -16.34 -8.70 -24.52
C ARG A 24 -15.36 -7.91 -23.66
N ARG A 25 -14.84 -6.78 -24.17
CA ARG A 25 -13.95 -5.88 -23.42
C ARG A 25 -14.62 -5.36 -22.15
N LYS A 26 -15.90 -4.97 -22.22
CA LYS A 26 -16.71 -4.50 -21.08
C LYS A 26 -16.98 -5.57 -20.01
N ILE A 27 -16.98 -6.86 -20.38
CA ILE A 27 -17.16 -7.97 -19.43
C ILE A 27 -15.85 -8.25 -18.66
N ILE A 28 -14.69 -7.94 -19.25
CA ILE A 28 -13.39 -8.10 -18.59
C ILE A 28 -13.17 -6.93 -17.64
N SER A 29 -13.51 -7.13 -16.37
CA SER A 29 -13.31 -6.13 -15.32
C SER A 29 -11.92 -6.17 -14.68
N LYS A 30 -11.18 -7.29 -14.81
CA LYS A 30 -9.87 -7.46 -14.19
C LYS A 30 -8.91 -8.32 -15.03
N ILE A 31 -7.71 -7.82 -15.25
CA ILE A 31 -6.57 -8.53 -15.82
C ILE A 31 -5.44 -8.55 -14.78
N ARG A 32 -4.88 -9.72 -14.54
CA ARG A 32 -3.66 -9.91 -13.76
C ARG A 32 -2.56 -10.41 -14.69
N LEU A 33 -1.46 -9.67 -14.78
CA LEU A 33 -0.26 -10.06 -15.52
C LEU A 33 0.76 -10.66 -14.56
N ASP A 34 1.05 -11.93 -14.75
CA ASP A 34 2.04 -12.69 -14.01
C ASP A 34 3.27 -12.88 -14.90
N THR A 35 4.33 -12.11 -14.67
CA THR A 35 5.60 -12.23 -15.40
C THR A 35 6.48 -13.25 -14.67
N GLU A 36 6.66 -14.43 -15.26
CA GLU A 36 7.69 -15.37 -14.81
C GLU A 36 9.08 -14.85 -15.23
N LEU A 37 9.94 -14.62 -14.25
CA LEU A 37 11.34 -14.25 -14.42
C LEU A 37 12.22 -15.51 -14.51
N PRO A 38 13.41 -15.40 -15.12
CA PRO A 38 14.40 -16.47 -15.16
C PRO A 38 14.61 -17.19 -13.82
N ARG A 39 14.89 -18.49 -13.92
CA ARG A 39 15.19 -19.34 -12.76
C ARG A 39 16.62 -19.09 -12.28
N TYR A 40 16.81 -19.20 -10.97
CA TYR A 40 18.15 -19.16 -10.37
C TYR A 40 18.38 -20.41 -9.49
N GLY A 41 19.66 -20.76 -9.26
CA GLY A 41 20.01 -21.87 -8.37
C GLY A 41 19.64 -21.55 -6.92
N LEU A 42 18.99 -22.45 -6.19
CA LEU A 42 18.57 -22.20 -4.80
C LEU A 42 19.77 -22.03 -3.84
N ASP A 43 20.92 -22.60 -4.20
CA ASP A 43 22.22 -22.37 -3.58
C ASP A 43 22.68 -20.90 -3.67
N ARG A 44 22.09 -20.13 -4.59
CA ARG A 44 22.39 -18.73 -4.86
C ARG A 44 21.36 -17.75 -4.28
N CYS A 45 20.36 -18.20 -3.50
CA CYS A 45 19.29 -17.32 -2.97
C CYS A 45 19.81 -16.07 -2.20
N CYS A 46 21.04 -16.16 -1.67
CA CYS A 46 21.68 -15.16 -0.82
C CYS A 46 22.72 -14.28 -1.52
N VAL A 47 22.86 -14.35 -2.85
CA VAL A 47 23.82 -13.49 -3.60
C VAL A 47 23.10 -12.33 -4.27
N GLU A 48 23.85 -11.29 -4.58
CA GLU A 48 23.34 -10.18 -5.37
C GLU A 48 23.09 -10.61 -6.83
N GLU A 49 22.08 -10.03 -7.45
CA GLU A 49 21.85 -10.22 -8.89
C GLU A 49 23.03 -9.65 -9.67
N SER A 50 23.60 -10.45 -10.57
CA SER A 50 24.58 -9.93 -11.52
C SER A 50 23.88 -9.05 -12.56
N GLN A 51 24.63 -8.15 -13.21
CA GLN A 51 24.07 -7.30 -14.27
C GLN A 51 23.37 -8.12 -15.36
N ALA A 52 23.93 -9.26 -15.76
CA ALA A 52 23.31 -10.15 -16.75
C ALA A 52 21.93 -10.68 -16.30
N MET A 53 21.77 -10.99 -15.00
CA MET A 53 20.49 -11.41 -14.42
C MET A 53 19.48 -10.26 -14.38
N ILE A 54 19.94 -9.07 -14.00
CA ILE A 54 19.12 -7.85 -14.00
C ILE A 54 18.59 -7.58 -15.42
N ASP A 55 19.46 -7.62 -16.41
CA ASP A 55 19.08 -7.39 -17.80
C ASP A 55 18.11 -8.46 -18.30
N GLU A 56 18.29 -9.72 -17.90
CA GLU A 56 17.38 -10.82 -18.28
C GLU A 56 16.00 -10.67 -17.63
N ASN A 57 15.96 -10.32 -16.35
CA ASN A 57 14.73 -10.03 -15.62
C ASN A 57 13.98 -8.85 -16.24
N ASN A 58 14.69 -7.75 -16.53
CA ASN A 58 14.13 -6.58 -17.20
C ASN A 58 13.62 -6.94 -18.59
N ARG A 59 14.38 -7.68 -19.41
CA ARG A 59 13.91 -8.13 -20.74
C ARG A 59 12.63 -8.96 -20.65
N ALA A 60 12.55 -9.88 -19.69
CA ALA A 60 11.36 -10.70 -19.48
C ALA A 60 10.15 -9.84 -19.08
N PHE A 61 10.32 -8.91 -18.13
CA PHE A 61 9.27 -8.01 -17.68
C PHE A 61 8.81 -7.04 -18.79
N ASN A 62 9.73 -6.36 -19.47
CA ASN A 62 9.48 -5.47 -20.60
C ASN A 62 8.69 -6.18 -21.71
N GLY A 63 9.11 -7.39 -22.07
CA GLY A 63 8.44 -8.15 -23.12
C GLY A 63 6.95 -8.44 -22.83
N HIS A 64 6.59 -8.63 -21.56
CA HIS A 64 5.20 -8.88 -21.15
C HIS A 64 4.40 -7.59 -21.00
N ILE A 65 4.94 -6.60 -20.29
CA ILE A 65 4.23 -5.34 -20.01
C ILE A 65 4.01 -4.53 -21.29
N SER A 66 5.01 -4.43 -22.18
CA SER A 66 4.90 -3.73 -23.47
C SER A 66 3.89 -4.43 -24.39
N SER A 67 3.88 -5.77 -24.42
CA SER A 67 2.89 -6.52 -25.19
C SER A 67 1.47 -6.28 -24.69
N LEU A 68 1.26 -6.34 -23.36
CA LEU A 68 -0.05 -6.10 -22.78
C LEU A 68 -0.54 -4.67 -23.02
N PHE A 69 0.32 -3.67 -22.81
CA PHE A 69 -0.05 -2.26 -23.03
C PHE A 69 -0.41 -1.97 -24.48
N ARG A 70 0.26 -2.60 -25.47
CA ARG A 70 -0.11 -2.51 -26.88
C ARG A 70 -1.50 -3.09 -27.18
N VAL A 71 -1.89 -4.17 -26.51
CA VAL A 71 -3.23 -4.75 -26.65
C VAL A 71 -4.28 -3.86 -25.99
N LEU A 72 -4.00 -3.38 -24.78
CA LEU A 72 -4.95 -2.58 -24.00
C LEU A 72 -5.08 -1.14 -24.49
N SER A 73 -4.11 -0.61 -25.25
CA SER A 73 -4.21 0.75 -25.80
C SER A 73 -5.34 0.89 -26.82
N ALA A 74 -5.75 -0.21 -27.46
CA ALA A 74 -6.90 -0.24 -28.36
C ALA A 74 -8.26 -0.30 -27.62
N TRP A 75 -8.27 -0.37 -26.28
CA TRP A 75 -9.48 -0.49 -25.48
C TRP A 75 -10.01 0.88 -25.05
N GLU A 76 -11.20 1.24 -25.55
CA GLU A 76 -11.87 2.50 -25.21
C GLU A 76 -12.76 2.39 -23.96
N SER A 77 -13.21 1.18 -23.63
CA SER A 77 -14.06 0.89 -22.47
C SER A 77 -13.32 1.17 -21.16
N THR A 78 -13.96 1.80 -20.19
CA THR A 78 -13.37 2.08 -18.87
C THR A 78 -13.81 1.07 -17.81
N GLY A 79 -13.08 1.03 -16.70
CA GLY A 79 -13.43 0.19 -15.54
C GLY A 79 -12.54 -1.02 -15.34
N LEU A 80 -11.45 -1.15 -16.12
CA LEU A 80 -10.53 -2.27 -16.01
C LEU A 80 -9.61 -2.12 -14.79
N THR A 81 -9.48 -3.18 -14.02
CA THR A 81 -8.42 -3.36 -13.02
C THR A 81 -7.23 -4.09 -13.65
N LEU A 82 -6.04 -3.49 -13.57
CA LEU A 82 -4.78 -4.12 -13.93
C LEU A 82 -4.00 -4.46 -12.66
N GLU A 83 -3.69 -5.74 -12.46
CA GLU A 83 -2.81 -6.23 -11.39
C GLU A 83 -1.50 -6.75 -11.98
N LEU A 84 -0.35 -6.38 -11.43
CA LEU A 84 0.96 -6.88 -11.82
C LEU A 84 1.57 -7.75 -10.74
N ARG A 85 2.22 -8.83 -11.18
CA ARG A 85 3.10 -9.68 -10.38
C ARG A 85 4.28 -10.12 -11.23
N ALA A 86 5.50 -9.96 -10.74
CA ALA A 86 6.70 -10.54 -11.29
C ALA A 86 7.36 -11.44 -10.24
N PHE A 87 7.79 -12.62 -10.66
CA PHE A 87 8.35 -13.64 -9.78
C PHE A 87 9.21 -14.62 -10.58
N SER A 88 10.29 -15.12 -9.98
CA SER A 88 10.93 -16.35 -10.42
C SER A 88 10.23 -17.55 -9.78
N ILE A 89 10.17 -18.71 -10.43
CA ILE A 89 9.60 -19.91 -9.79
C ILE A 89 10.34 -20.29 -8.50
N ASN A 90 11.61 -19.92 -8.40
CA ASN A 90 12.43 -20.13 -7.21
C ASN A 90 11.97 -19.28 -6.02
N ASP A 91 11.42 -18.09 -6.29
CA ASP A 91 10.89 -17.18 -5.28
C ASP A 91 9.80 -17.84 -4.43
N GLU A 92 8.93 -18.64 -5.05
CA GLU A 92 7.83 -19.33 -4.37
C GLU A 92 8.32 -20.33 -3.31
N ARG A 93 9.57 -20.82 -3.40
CA ARG A 93 10.18 -21.67 -2.39
C ARG A 93 10.71 -20.91 -1.17
N HIS A 94 10.83 -19.59 -1.28
CA HIS A 94 11.23 -18.69 -0.20
C HIS A 94 10.04 -18.05 0.50
N ILE A 95 8.88 -18.05 -0.14
CA ILE A 95 7.62 -17.57 0.41
C ILE A 95 7.01 -18.67 1.29
N LEU A 96 6.57 -18.30 2.50
CA LEU A 96 5.68 -19.07 3.39
C LEU A 96 6.35 -20.09 4.35
N LYS A 97 6.77 -19.59 5.51
CA LYS A 97 6.34 -20.21 6.77
C LYS A 97 5.53 -19.19 7.56
N ARG A 98 4.33 -19.58 7.98
CA ARG A 98 3.59 -18.85 9.02
C ARG A 98 4.40 -19.05 10.30
N ASN A 99 4.96 -17.99 10.87
CA ASN A 99 5.61 -18.11 12.16
C ASN A 99 4.50 -18.30 13.21
N PRO A 100 4.42 -19.44 13.93
CA PRO A 100 3.39 -19.65 14.96
C PRO A 100 3.48 -18.61 16.09
N SER A 101 4.70 -18.10 16.32
CA SER A 101 5.02 -17.14 17.37
C SER A 101 4.68 -15.70 16.98
N VAL A 102 4.49 -15.42 15.69
CA VAL A 102 4.19 -14.07 15.18
C VAL A 102 2.83 -14.06 14.49
N ARG A 103 1.90 -13.29 15.07
CA ARG A 103 0.48 -13.37 14.73
C ARG A 103 0.11 -12.75 13.38
N THR A 104 0.98 -11.95 12.76
CA THR A 104 0.64 -11.14 11.60
C THR A 104 1.83 -10.90 10.66
N ASP A 105 2.24 -11.90 9.87
CA ASP A 105 2.49 -11.78 8.42
C ASP A 105 3.16 -13.03 7.82
N ARG A 106 3.12 -13.14 6.48
CA ARG A 106 3.95 -14.11 5.74
C ARG A 106 5.37 -13.57 5.71
N TYR A 107 6.33 -14.44 6.01
CA TYR A 107 7.73 -14.08 5.99
C TYR A 107 8.50 -14.85 4.93
N LEU A 108 9.56 -14.18 4.46
CA LEU A 108 10.51 -14.70 3.51
C LEU A 108 11.59 -15.49 4.27
N THR A 109 11.78 -16.77 3.94
CA THR A 109 12.77 -17.67 4.56
C THR A 109 13.59 -18.39 3.50
N CYS A 110 14.93 -18.47 3.61
CA CYS A 110 15.71 -19.35 2.71
C CYS A 110 15.75 -20.79 3.28
N PRO A 111 15.31 -21.83 2.53
CA PRO A 111 15.28 -23.21 3.00
C PRO A 111 16.66 -23.82 3.30
N SER A 112 17.73 -23.22 2.78
CA SER A 112 19.10 -23.75 2.85
C SER A 112 19.89 -23.31 4.08
N SER A 113 19.34 -22.47 4.97
CA SER A 113 20.05 -22.04 6.18
C SER A 113 19.57 -22.77 7.44
N ASP A 114 20.48 -23.56 8.02
CA ASP A 114 20.42 -23.90 9.44
C ASP A 114 20.55 -22.60 10.25
N MET A 115 19.43 -22.14 10.81
CA MET A 115 19.35 -21.21 11.94
C MET A 115 19.80 -19.75 11.78
N SER A 116 19.99 -19.18 10.57
CA SER A 116 20.08 -17.72 10.42
C SER A 116 19.29 -17.16 9.22
N PRO A 117 18.58 -16.02 9.38
CA PRO A 117 17.96 -15.33 8.26
C PRO A 117 19.07 -14.74 7.40
N ARG A 118 19.52 -15.49 6.38
CA ARG A 118 20.34 -14.90 5.33
C ARG A 118 19.45 -14.03 4.44
N PRO A 119 19.97 -12.91 3.94
CA PRO A 119 19.19 -11.99 3.13
C PRO A 119 18.81 -12.63 1.81
N LEU A 120 17.51 -12.61 1.50
CA LEU A 120 16.92 -13.14 0.27
C LEU A 120 17.14 -12.14 -0.88
N GLN A 121 18.41 -11.81 -1.12
CA GLN A 121 18.86 -10.80 -2.08
C GLN A 121 18.34 -11.13 -3.47
N LEU A 122 18.52 -12.38 -3.91
CA LEU A 122 17.97 -12.81 -5.19
C LEU A 122 16.46 -12.89 -5.22
N THR A 123 15.70 -12.92 -4.11
CA THR A 123 14.23 -13.03 -4.14
C THR A 123 13.54 -11.68 -4.19
N LEU A 124 14.09 -10.70 -3.46
CA LEU A 124 13.65 -9.31 -3.57
C LEU A 124 14.22 -8.61 -4.80
N GLY A 125 15.46 -8.97 -5.15
CA GLY A 125 16.22 -8.53 -6.30
C GLY A 125 16.35 -7.03 -6.46
N SER A 126 16.96 -6.67 -7.59
CA SER A 126 16.91 -5.35 -8.16
C SER A 126 15.49 -5.01 -8.58
N LEU A 127 15.20 -3.71 -8.59
CA LEU A 127 13.91 -3.21 -9.07
C LEU A 127 13.80 -3.44 -10.58
N LEU A 128 12.60 -3.77 -11.04
CA LEU A 128 12.33 -3.97 -12.45
C LEU A 128 12.15 -2.65 -13.17
N ASP A 129 12.94 -2.47 -14.23
CA ASP A 129 12.92 -1.29 -15.07
C ASP A 129 12.22 -1.56 -16.40
N VAL A 130 11.38 -0.60 -16.81
CA VAL A 130 10.77 -0.58 -18.13
C VAL A 130 11.57 0.39 -19.00
N GLU A 131 12.20 -0.14 -20.03
CA GLU A 131 13.08 0.62 -20.94
C GLU A 131 12.30 1.21 -22.11
N ASP A 132 11.27 0.49 -22.57
CA ASP A 132 10.45 0.88 -23.72
C ASP A 132 9.38 1.92 -23.33
N ASP A 133 9.11 2.86 -24.23
CA ASP A 133 7.95 3.73 -24.13
C ASP A 133 6.65 2.92 -24.26
N LEU A 134 5.87 2.91 -23.18
CA LEU A 134 4.57 2.22 -23.12
C LEU A 134 3.48 3.10 -23.76
N PRO A 135 2.55 2.54 -24.56
CA PRO A 135 1.41 3.30 -25.06
C PRO A 135 0.44 3.66 -23.94
N GLU A 136 -0.39 4.68 -24.15
CA GLU A 136 -1.44 5.03 -23.18
C GLU A 136 -2.55 3.98 -23.15
N VAL A 137 -3.05 3.67 -21.95
CA VAL A 137 -4.13 2.71 -21.73
C VAL A 137 -5.24 3.38 -20.95
N SER A 138 -6.21 3.94 -21.67
CA SER A 138 -7.38 4.63 -21.09
C SER A 138 -8.36 3.68 -20.40
N ALA A 139 -8.35 2.39 -20.72
CA ALA A 139 -9.29 1.44 -20.16
C ALA A 139 -9.09 1.20 -18.65
N VAL A 140 -7.85 1.31 -18.18
CA VAL A 140 -7.47 1.00 -16.80
C VAL A 140 -7.85 2.14 -15.88
N THR A 141 -8.71 1.83 -14.92
CA THR A 141 -9.11 2.76 -13.86
C THR A 141 -8.55 2.36 -12.50
N GLN A 142 -8.05 1.12 -12.37
CA GLN A 142 -7.48 0.62 -11.11
C GLN A 142 -6.17 -0.11 -11.38
N PHE A 143 -5.15 0.20 -10.60
CA PHE A 143 -3.84 -0.41 -10.72
C PHE A 143 -3.41 -1.05 -9.39
N ILE A 144 -2.97 -2.29 -9.44
CA ILE A 144 -2.61 -3.08 -8.26
C ILE A 144 -1.22 -3.69 -8.45
N VAL A 145 -0.34 -3.45 -7.49
CA VAL A 145 0.85 -4.27 -7.23
C VAL A 145 0.64 -4.85 -5.84
N SER A 146 0.35 -6.15 -5.75
CA SER A 146 0.07 -6.80 -4.46
C SER A 146 1.36 -7.32 -3.82
N ARG A 147 1.30 -7.66 -2.53
CA ARG A 147 2.41 -8.26 -1.76
C ARG A 147 2.91 -9.60 -2.32
N GLU A 148 2.18 -10.20 -3.27
CA GLU A 148 2.61 -11.39 -4.00
C GLU A 148 3.68 -11.06 -5.07
N ASN A 149 3.86 -9.77 -5.37
CA ASN A 149 4.94 -9.24 -6.18
C ASN A 149 6.18 -9.03 -5.32
N LEU A 150 7.12 -9.98 -5.38
CA LEU A 150 8.38 -9.87 -4.62
C LEU A 150 9.36 -8.90 -5.27
N ARG A 151 9.26 -8.74 -6.59
CA ARG A 151 10.13 -7.93 -7.43
C ARG A 151 9.62 -6.50 -7.50
N GLY A 152 10.26 -5.60 -6.77
CA GLY A 152 9.86 -4.19 -6.77
C GLY A 152 9.94 -3.57 -8.18
N LEU A 153 9.25 -2.46 -8.39
CA LEU A 153 9.31 -1.70 -9.64
C LEU A 153 10.21 -0.48 -9.44
N GLY A 154 11.01 -0.15 -10.46
CA GLY A 154 11.91 1.00 -10.43
C GLY A 154 11.17 2.35 -10.40
N PRO A 155 11.83 3.44 -9.97
CA PRO A 155 11.21 4.76 -9.94
C PRO A 155 10.73 5.25 -11.30
N ALA A 156 11.54 5.08 -12.35
CA ALA A 156 11.18 5.45 -13.71
C ALA A 156 9.98 4.62 -14.21
N THR A 157 9.99 3.32 -13.94
CA THR A 157 8.89 2.40 -14.25
C THR A 157 7.58 2.84 -13.64
N LEU A 158 7.54 3.14 -12.33
CA LEU A 158 6.31 3.58 -11.66
C LEU A 158 5.80 4.91 -12.19
N ALA A 159 6.69 5.88 -12.40
CA ALA A 159 6.33 7.17 -12.99
C ALA A 159 5.72 7.00 -14.39
N GLN A 160 6.34 6.16 -15.21
CA GLN A 160 5.87 5.86 -16.56
C GLN A 160 4.53 5.12 -16.56
N LEU A 161 4.39 4.06 -15.76
CA LEU A 161 3.14 3.29 -15.67
C LEU A 161 1.99 4.21 -15.29
N VAL A 162 2.15 5.01 -14.25
CA VAL A 162 1.12 5.96 -13.81
C VAL A 162 0.78 6.97 -14.92
N LYS A 163 1.79 7.58 -15.54
CA LYS A 163 1.62 8.51 -16.67
C LYS A 163 0.82 7.90 -17.82
N ARG A 164 1.02 6.61 -18.13
CA ARG A 164 0.35 5.91 -19.24
C ARG A 164 -1.04 5.36 -18.87
N LEU A 165 -1.53 5.60 -17.66
CA LEU A 165 -2.88 5.26 -17.20
C LEU A 165 -3.72 6.53 -16.94
N PRO A 166 -4.09 7.30 -17.98
CA PRO A 166 -4.66 8.64 -17.82
C PRO A 166 -5.98 8.68 -17.05
N ARG A 167 -6.75 7.58 -17.03
CA ARG A 167 -8.05 7.46 -16.34
C ARG A 167 -7.95 6.75 -14.98
N LEU A 168 -6.75 6.61 -14.42
CA LEU A 168 -6.53 5.96 -13.13
C LEU A 168 -7.30 6.67 -11.99
N GLN A 169 -8.05 5.88 -11.22
CA GLN A 169 -8.88 6.31 -10.10
C GLN A 169 -8.44 5.70 -8.77
N ASP A 170 -7.91 4.48 -8.81
CA ASP A 170 -7.55 3.70 -7.63
C ASP A 170 -6.18 3.06 -7.81
N ILE A 171 -5.36 3.13 -6.76
CA ILE A 171 -4.10 2.38 -6.71
C ILE A 171 -3.93 1.63 -5.39
N VAL A 172 -3.43 0.41 -5.50
CA VAL A 172 -2.90 -0.39 -4.40
C VAL A 172 -1.46 -0.74 -4.73
N TYR A 173 -0.51 -0.30 -3.90
CA TYR A 173 0.91 -0.61 -4.06
C TYR A 173 1.46 -1.21 -2.77
N GLU A 174 1.72 -2.51 -2.80
CA GLU A 174 2.24 -3.29 -1.68
C GLU A 174 3.66 -3.77 -2.02
N SER A 175 4.69 -3.09 -1.50
CA SER A 175 6.09 -3.42 -1.74
C SER A 175 6.73 -4.09 -0.53
N TRP A 176 7.76 -4.90 -0.75
CA TRP A 176 8.60 -5.44 0.31
C TRP A 176 9.72 -4.47 0.68
N ARG A 177 10.05 -4.36 1.97
CA ARG A 177 11.28 -3.72 2.46
C ARG A 177 12.49 -4.42 1.89
N ASP A 178 13.54 -3.64 1.63
CA ASP A 178 14.82 -4.22 1.25
C ASP A 178 15.61 -4.71 2.48
N ILE A 179 16.67 -5.45 2.20
CA ILE A 179 17.59 -6.06 3.16
C ILE A 179 18.59 -5.04 3.71
N ASP A 180 18.93 -4.03 2.93
CA ASP A 180 19.92 -3.03 3.30
C ASP A 180 19.42 -1.61 3.03
N GLU A 181 20.16 -0.64 3.54
CA GLU A 181 19.80 0.78 3.44
C GLU A 181 19.78 1.27 1.98
N GLU A 182 20.64 0.73 1.13
CA GLU A 182 20.80 1.19 -0.26
C GLU A 182 19.66 0.69 -1.14
N GLY A 183 19.33 -0.60 -1.07
CA GLY A 183 18.14 -1.17 -1.69
C GLY A 183 16.87 -0.49 -1.17
N GLN A 184 16.82 -0.16 0.12
CA GLN A 184 15.69 0.55 0.70
C GLN A 184 15.58 2.00 0.17
N LYS A 185 16.69 2.72 -0.03
CA LYS A 185 16.69 4.04 -0.68
C LYS A 185 16.11 3.97 -2.09
N LYS A 186 16.44 2.93 -2.87
CA LYS A 186 15.88 2.73 -4.21
C LYS A 186 14.36 2.50 -4.18
N ARG A 187 13.87 1.70 -3.22
CA ARG A 187 12.43 1.46 -3.03
C ARG A 187 11.67 2.70 -2.59
N ASP A 188 12.28 3.49 -1.71
CA ASP A 188 11.74 4.79 -1.32
C ASP A 188 11.64 5.75 -2.50
N ALA A 189 12.70 5.85 -3.31
CA ALA A 189 12.69 6.65 -4.54
C ALA A 189 11.56 6.19 -5.49
N ALA A 190 11.26 4.89 -5.51
CA ALA A 190 10.18 4.35 -6.31
C ALA A 190 8.79 4.77 -5.78
N ILE A 191 8.58 4.72 -4.45
CA ILE A 191 7.35 5.23 -3.82
C ILE A 191 7.23 6.75 -4.00
N GLU A 192 8.33 7.49 -3.93
CA GLU A 192 8.35 8.93 -4.17
C GLU A 192 7.94 9.26 -5.61
N ALA A 193 8.53 8.56 -6.59
CA ALA A 193 8.17 8.69 -8.00
C ALA A 193 6.69 8.36 -8.25
N LEU A 194 6.16 7.33 -7.58
CA LEU A 194 4.75 6.98 -7.61
C LEU A 194 3.88 8.13 -7.09
N LEU A 195 4.14 8.62 -5.87
CA LEU A 195 3.39 9.71 -5.25
C LEU A 195 3.46 11.00 -6.07
N GLY A 196 4.64 11.31 -6.63
CA GLY A 196 4.89 12.46 -7.50
C GLY A 196 4.12 12.36 -8.82
N GLY A 197 4.18 11.20 -9.49
CA GLY A 197 3.45 10.96 -10.74
C GLY A 197 1.93 11.14 -10.56
N LEU A 198 1.39 10.62 -9.46
CA LEU A 198 -0.04 10.74 -9.12
C LEU A 198 -0.51 12.18 -8.88
N GLN A 199 0.38 13.13 -8.58
CA GLN A 199 0.00 14.54 -8.43
C GLN A 199 -0.62 15.13 -9.69
N SER A 200 -0.23 14.65 -10.87
CA SER A 200 -0.75 15.14 -12.14
C SER A 200 -2.07 14.47 -12.56
N HIS A 201 -2.50 13.40 -11.89
CA HIS A 201 -3.72 12.68 -12.26
C HIS A 201 -5.01 13.41 -11.86
N LEU A 202 -5.88 13.64 -12.85
CA LEU A 202 -7.16 14.34 -12.66
C LEU A 202 -8.23 13.47 -11.99
N PHE A 203 -8.19 12.16 -12.20
CA PHE A 203 -9.24 11.22 -11.78
C PHE A 203 -8.90 10.40 -10.53
N ILE A 204 -7.66 10.49 -10.02
CA ILE A 204 -7.21 9.74 -8.85
C ILE A 204 -8.08 10.10 -7.65
N LYS A 205 -8.64 9.08 -7.01
CA LYS A 205 -9.53 9.20 -5.85
C LYS A 205 -8.95 8.49 -4.66
N ASN A 206 -8.35 7.34 -4.86
CA ASN A 206 -7.98 6.48 -3.76
C ASN A 206 -6.58 5.90 -3.95
N VAL A 207 -5.76 6.00 -2.91
CA VAL A 207 -4.38 5.53 -2.90
C VAL A 207 -4.16 4.72 -1.64
N SER A 208 -3.66 3.49 -1.78
CA SER A 208 -3.27 2.61 -0.68
C SER A 208 -1.85 2.13 -0.91
N ILE A 209 -0.95 2.44 0.03
CA ILE A 209 0.45 2.03 -0.02
C ILE A 209 0.76 1.22 1.24
N TRP A 210 1.39 0.07 1.06
CA TRP A 210 1.80 -0.80 2.14
C TRP A 210 3.25 -1.23 1.94
N GLU A 211 4.04 -1.16 2.99
CA GLU A 211 5.38 -1.71 3.01
C GLU A 211 5.44 -2.96 3.89
N ALA A 212 5.71 -4.12 3.29
CA ALA A 212 5.80 -5.39 3.97
C ALA A 212 7.18 -5.56 4.62
N HIS A 213 7.21 -5.97 5.88
CA HIS A 213 8.44 -6.14 6.65
C HIS A 213 9.11 -7.50 6.39
N GLN A 214 10.44 -7.50 6.44
CA GLN A 214 11.24 -8.71 6.63
C GLN A 214 11.37 -9.05 8.12
N LEU A 215 11.61 -10.33 8.43
CA LEU A 215 11.74 -10.87 9.79
C LEU A 215 12.93 -10.34 10.60
N ASP A 216 13.76 -9.42 10.11
CA ASP A 216 14.90 -8.96 10.91
C ASP A 216 14.42 -7.98 11.99
N PRO A 217 14.49 -8.35 13.29
CA PRO A 217 14.11 -7.47 14.38
C PRO A 217 15.00 -6.21 14.43
N ARG A 218 16.15 -6.19 13.75
CA ARG A 218 17.05 -5.05 13.69
C ARG A 218 16.61 -3.98 12.68
N GLN A 219 15.67 -4.30 11.79
CA GLN A 219 15.07 -3.36 10.82
C GLN A 219 13.70 -2.81 11.27
N LEU A 220 13.30 -3.11 12.50
CA LEU A 220 11.98 -2.77 13.07
C LEU A 220 11.76 -1.26 13.17
N ASP A 221 12.81 -0.51 13.49
CA ASP A 221 12.75 0.92 13.78
C ASP A 221 13.39 1.75 12.66
N ARG A 222 13.08 1.44 11.40
CA ARG A 222 13.45 2.37 10.33
C ARG A 222 12.73 3.71 10.60
N PRO A 223 13.45 4.82 10.79
CA PRO A 223 12.81 6.13 10.89
C PRO A 223 12.04 6.36 9.58
N GLY A 224 10.77 6.78 9.69
CA GLY A 224 9.95 7.05 8.52
C GLY A 224 10.65 8.04 7.58
N ASN A 225 10.49 7.88 6.27
CA ASN A 225 11.09 8.80 5.31
C ASN A 225 10.28 10.11 5.26
N PRO A 226 10.83 11.26 5.71
CA PRO A 226 10.06 12.51 5.76
C PRO A 226 9.73 13.06 4.36
N ALA A 227 10.52 12.74 3.33
CA ALA A 227 10.22 13.14 1.96
C ALA A 227 8.96 12.43 1.44
N LEU A 228 8.81 11.14 1.75
CA LEU A 228 7.58 10.39 1.44
C LEU A 228 6.36 10.95 2.19
N ALA A 229 6.52 11.30 3.47
CA ALA A 229 5.46 11.94 4.25
C ALA A 229 5.02 13.28 3.63
N LEU A 230 5.96 14.10 3.16
CA LEU A 230 5.67 15.36 2.46
C LEU A 230 4.95 15.12 1.12
N ALA A 231 5.42 14.19 0.31
CA ALA A 231 4.79 13.84 -0.97
C ALA A 231 3.36 13.32 -0.76
N ALA A 232 3.16 12.46 0.24
CA ALA A 232 1.87 11.94 0.65
C ALA A 232 0.93 13.06 1.16
N ALA A 233 1.42 13.98 2.00
CA ALA A 233 0.65 15.11 2.51
C ALA A 233 0.10 15.96 1.36
N LYS A 234 0.94 16.28 0.36
CA LYS A 234 0.52 16.99 -0.86
C LYS A 234 -0.53 16.22 -1.65
N LEU A 235 -0.30 14.92 -1.90
CA LEU A 235 -1.21 14.10 -2.71
C LEU A 235 -2.60 13.99 -2.06
N SER A 236 -2.62 13.75 -0.75
CA SER A 236 -3.82 13.45 0.02
C SER A 236 -4.90 14.54 -0.06
N GLN A 237 -4.52 15.81 -0.29
CA GLN A 237 -5.44 16.95 -0.42
C GLN A 237 -6.48 16.77 -1.53
N ARG A 238 -6.16 15.97 -2.56
CA ARG A 238 -7.01 15.75 -3.74
C ARG A 238 -7.80 14.44 -3.67
N LEU A 239 -7.47 13.57 -2.72
CA LEU A 239 -7.99 12.22 -2.62
C LEU A 239 -9.32 12.18 -1.85
N LYS A 240 -10.07 11.10 -2.10
CA LYS A 240 -11.20 10.65 -1.28
C LYS A 240 -10.77 9.67 -0.21
N SER A 241 -9.80 8.81 -0.50
CA SER A 241 -9.25 7.87 0.46
C SER A 241 -7.74 7.78 0.35
N PHE A 242 -7.07 7.72 1.50
CA PHE A 242 -5.61 7.55 1.56
C PHE A 242 -5.21 6.54 2.64
N SER A 243 -4.44 5.51 2.28
CA SER A 243 -3.77 4.61 3.22
C SER A 243 -2.27 4.65 2.99
N ALA A 244 -1.50 4.72 4.07
CA ALA A 244 -0.08 4.42 4.04
C ALA A 244 0.31 3.64 5.30
N SER A 245 0.85 2.44 5.11
CA SER A 245 1.23 1.56 6.21
C SER A 245 2.70 1.19 6.10
N PHE A 246 3.45 1.54 7.15
CA PHE A 246 4.88 1.32 7.35
C PHE A 246 5.83 2.03 6.38
N VAL A 247 5.31 2.88 5.49
CA VAL A 247 6.06 3.67 4.50
C VAL A 247 6.73 4.91 5.12
N PHE A 248 6.00 5.62 5.98
CA PHE A 248 6.45 6.82 6.70
C PHE A 248 5.69 6.93 8.02
N ASP A 249 6.13 7.81 8.91
CA ASP A 249 5.44 8.01 10.18
C ASP A 249 4.28 9.01 10.06
N ALA A 250 3.12 8.67 10.63
CA ALA A 250 1.96 9.56 10.64
C ALA A 250 2.25 10.92 11.30
N LEU A 251 3.16 10.98 12.28
CA LEU A 251 3.56 12.22 12.96
C LEU A 251 4.22 13.19 11.98
N ASP A 252 5.11 12.69 11.12
CA ASP A 252 5.74 13.49 10.06
C ASP A 252 4.69 13.98 9.06
N PHE A 253 3.79 13.09 8.63
CA PHE A 253 2.71 13.43 7.70
C PHE A 253 1.85 14.60 8.22
N PHE A 254 1.38 14.53 9.46
CA PHE A 254 0.55 15.61 10.03
C PHE A 254 1.36 16.88 10.29
N SER A 255 2.63 16.76 10.69
CA SER A 255 3.53 17.92 10.83
C SER A 255 3.70 18.66 9.50
N TYR A 256 3.77 17.96 8.37
CA TYR A 256 3.77 18.59 7.06
C TYR A 256 2.41 19.18 6.70
N CYS A 257 1.31 18.48 6.99
CA CYS A 257 -0.04 19.00 6.74
C CYS A 257 -0.31 20.33 7.47
N GLU A 258 0.19 20.51 8.69
CA GLU A 258 0.13 21.78 9.44
C GLU A 258 0.91 22.91 8.75
N ARG A 259 2.04 22.59 8.11
CA ARG A 259 2.91 23.57 7.45
C ARG A 259 2.45 24.01 6.07
N ILE A 260 1.55 23.28 5.41
CA ILE A 260 1.04 23.67 4.09
C ILE A 260 -0.02 24.79 4.27
N PRO A 261 0.29 26.06 3.96
CA PRO A 261 -0.63 27.17 4.21
C PRO A 261 -1.90 27.02 3.38
N LEU A 262 -3.06 27.42 3.92
CA LEU A 262 -4.37 27.40 3.24
C LEU A 262 -4.82 26.01 2.74
N SER A 263 -4.11 24.94 3.12
CA SER A 263 -4.48 23.59 2.69
C SER A 263 -5.82 23.16 3.29
N SER A 264 -6.65 22.57 2.43
CA SER A 264 -7.89 21.90 2.80
C SER A 264 -7.96 20.56 2.10
N TRP A 265 -8.71 19.63 2.68
CA TRP A 265 -8.96 18.30 2.14
C TRP A 265 -10.45 18.19 1.79
N PRO A 266 -10.92 18.89 0.74
CA PRO A 266 -12.35 19.07 0.46
C PRO A 266 -13.08 17.76 0.10
N LYS A 267 -12.32 16.71 -0.24
CA LYS A 267 -12.83 15.43 -0.72
C LYS A 267 -12.46 14.25 0.18
N LEU A 268 -11.52 14.40 1.11
CA LEU A 268 -10.98 13.27 1.87
C LEU A 268 -12.05 12.76 2.85
N GLU A 269 -12.47 11.51 2.65
CA GLU A 269 -13.48 10.81 3.43
C GLU A 269 -12.84 9.79 4.39
N SER A 270 -11.71 9.19 4.00
CA SER A 270 -11.01 8.19 4.80
C SER A 270 -9.49 8.34 4.76
N ILE A 271 -8.85 8.22 5.92
CA ILE A 271 -7.40 8.17 6.03
C ILE A 271 -6.96 7.13 7.06
N ALA A 272 -5.97 6.30 6.71
CA ALA A 272 -5.39 5.30 7.61
C ALA A 272 -3.85 5.35 7.52
N LEU A 273 -3.19 5.63 8.65
CA LEU A 273 -1.74 5.78 8.72
C LEU A 273 -1.14 4.98 9.87
N THR A 274 0.09 4.52 9.68
CA THR A 274 0.90 3.93 10.76
C THR A 274 1.79 4.94 11.45
N SER A 275 2.04 4.78 12.76
CA SER A 275 3.10 5.53 13.45
C SER A 275 3.96 4.60 14.32
N GLY A 276 5.21 4.39 13.89
CA GLY A 276 6.18 3.58 14.64
C GLY A 276 6.57 4.22 15.97
N VAL A 277 6.52 5.56 16.04
CA VAL A 277 6.87 6.31 17.26
C VAL A 277 5.92 5.98 18.43
N VAL A 278 4.71 5.50 18.15
CA VAL A 278 3.74 5.12 19.20
C VAL A 278 4.02 3.72 19.78
N GLY A 279 4.60 2.79 18.99
CA GLY A 279 4.96 1.45 19.45
C GLY A 279 5.94 1.46 20.61
N ASN A 280 6.98 2.30 20.51
CA ASN A 280 8.06 2.41 21.50
C ASN A 280 7.69 3.18 22.79
N SER A 281 6.40 3.47 23.02
CA SER A 281 5.84 3.98 24.28
C SER A 281 6.37 5.33 24.80
N ARG A 282 5.65 6.40 24.46
CA ARG A 282 5.23 7.44 25.44
C ARG A 282 3.78 7.80 25.16
N ALA A 283 2.89 7.70 26.16
CA ALA A 283 1.50 8.17 26.09
C ALA A 283 1.41 9.61 25.56
N LEU A 284 2.40 10.45 25.89
CA LEU A 284 2.55 11.81 25.40
C LEU A 284 2.72 11.92 23.88
N VAL A 285 3.38 10.96 23.22
CA VAL A 285 3.57 10.99 21.77
C VAL A 285 2.31 10.53 21.05
N ALA A 286 1.64 9.49 21.56
CA ALA A 286 0.32 9.11 21.07
C ALA A 286 -0.68 10.28 21.19
N ASP A 287 -0.70 10.94 22.35
CA ASP A 287 -1.56 12.10 22.57
C ASP A 287 -1.22 13.27 21.63
N ARG A 288 0.07 13.59 21.44
CA ARG A 288 0.53 14.59 20.47
C ARG A 288 0.04 14.26 19.06
N LEU A 289 0.23 13.02 18.61
CA LEU A 289 -0.19 12.56 17.30
C LEU A 289 -1.71 12.73 17.13
N ILE A 290 -2.50 12.28 18.12
CA ILE A 290 -3.96 12.39 18.09
C ILE A 290 -4.42 13.85 18.06
N ILE A 291 -3.77 14.73 18.81
CA ILE A 291 -4.07 16.17 18.82
C ILE A 291 -3.76 16.78 17.45
N GLN A 292 -2.56 16.54 16.90
CA GLN A 292 -2.17 17.08 15.58
C GLN A 292 -3.09 16.55 14.47
N ALA A 293 -3.37 15.25 14.47
CA ALA A 293 -4.30 14.64 13.53
C ALA A 293 -5.69 15.30 13.61
N GLY A 294 -6.18 15.57 14.82
CA GLY A 294 -7.42 16.32 15.04
C GLY A 294 -7.38 17.75 14.50
N GLN A 295 -6.27 18.48 14.69
CA GLN A 295 -6.12 19.85 14.15
C GLN A 295 -6.14 19.86 12.62
N VAL A 296 -5.50 18.89 11.97
CA VAL A 296 -5.58 18.75 10.51
C VAL A 296 -6.98 18.30 10.08
N ALA A 297 -7.64 17.41 10.83
CA ALA A 297 -9.00 16.93 10.56
C ALA A 297 -10.05 18.05 10.54
N LEU A 298 -9.86 19.14 11.28
CA LEU A 298 -10.70 20.34 11.18
C LEU A 298 -10.74 20.94 9.76
N ARG A 299 -9.73 20.65 8.93
CA ARG A 299 -9.63 21.06 7.52
C ARG A 299 -10.08 19.97 6.54
N MET A 300 -10.71 18.91 7.04
CA MET A 300 -11.23 17.75 6.28
C MET A 300 -12.76 17.65 6.42
N PRO A 301 -13.54 18.51 5.75
CA PRO A 301 -14.99 18.64 5.99
C PRO A 301 -15.83 17.39 5.62
N LYS A 302 -15.25 16.44 4.88
CA LYS A 302 -15.92 15.18 4.49
C LYS A 302 -15.37 13.97 5.23
N LEU A 303 -14.50 14.14 6.22
CA LEU A 303 -13.88 13.04 6.94
C LEU A 303 -14.95 12.18 7.63
N ARG A 304 -14.90 10.88 7.37
CA ARG A 304 -15.78 9.87 7.96
C ARG A 304 -15.03 8.79 8.71
N LEU A 305 -13.76 8.60 8.39
CA LEU A 305 -12.89 7.61 9.00
C LEU A 305 -11.47 8.16 9.09
N MET A 306 -10.91 8.18 10.29
CA MET A 306 -9.47 8.32 10.49
C MET A 306 -8.98 7.18 11.37
N GLU A 307 -7.96 6.48 10.91
CA GLU A 307 -7.26 5.46 11.69
C GLU A 307 -5.78 5.78 11.81
N LEU A 308 -5.30 5.73 13.03
CA LEU A 308 -3.88 5.82 13.35
C LEU A 308 -3.54 4.58 14.14
N TRP A 309 -2.60 3.80 13.65
CA TRP A 309 -2.34 2.51 14.26
C TRP A 309 -0.88 2.14 14.23
N HIS A 310 -0.53 1.20 15.09
CA HIS A 310 0.76 0.53 15.05
C HIS A 310 0.60 -0.84 15.66
N SER A 311 1.35 -1.80 15.15
CA SER A 311 1.56 -3.08 15.79
C SER A 311 3.03 -3.41 15.62
N ASP A 312 3.70 -3.71 16.72
CA ASP A 312 5.01 -4.32 16.67
C ASP A 312 4.89 -5.74 16.09
N GLN A 313 6.02 -6.28 15.63
CA GLN A 313 6.02 -7.62 15.07
C GLN A 313 5.66 -8.69 16.09
N SER A 314 5.86 -8.44 17.39
CA SER A 314 5.50 -9.42 18.43
C SER A 314 3.97 -9.53 18.62
N GLY A 315 3.22 -8.49 18.22
CA GLY A 315 1.80 -8.35 18.49
C GLY A 315 1.51 -8.03 19.96
N TYR A 316 2.54 -7.83 20.79
CA TYR A 316 2.39 -7.46 22.20
C TYR A 316 2.29 -5.95 22.39
N GLN A 317 2.84 -5.14 21.48
CA GLN A 317 2.70 -3.69 21.52
C GLN A 317 1.91 -3.23 20.31
N TRP A 318 0.70 -2.74 20.54
CA TRP A 318 -0.13 -2.20 19.51
C TRP A 318 -0.94 -1.02 20.02
N PHE A 319 -1.27 -0.15 19.08
CA PHE A 319 -2.05 1.07 19.28
C PHE A 319 -3.04 1.20 18.13
N LEU A 320 -4.25 1.61 18.46
CA LEU A 320 -5.28 2.01 17.51
C LEU A 320 -6.02 3.21 18.07
N PHE A 321 -5.94 4.32 17.33
CA PHE A 321 -6.90 5.40 17.41
C PHE A 321 -7.79 5.32 16.18
N ARG A 322 -9.11 5.39 16.39
CA ARG A 322 -10.09 5.38 15.31
C ARG A 322 -11.15 6.44 15.56
N TYR A 323 -11.27 7.39 14.64
CA TYR A 323 -12.45 8.24 14.49
C TYR A 323 -13.34 7.66 13.39
N GLU A 324 -14.62 7.51 13.65
CA GLU A 324 -15.60 7.05 12.65
C GLU A 324 -16.96 7.74 12.76
N ILE A 325 -17.65 7.88 11.63
CA ILE A 325 -19.05 8.31 11.60
C ILE A 325 -19.92 7.15 11.13
N VAL A 326 -20.68 6.56 12.05
CA VAL A 326 -21.63 5.46 11.78
C VAL A 326 -23.05 5.97 11.98
N LYS A 327 -23.90 5.90 10.93
CA LYS A 327 -25.31 6.36 10.99
C LYS A 327 -25.47 7.79 11.58
N LYS A 328 -24.61 8.73 11.15
CA LYS A 328 -24.53 10.13 11.65
C LYS A 328 -24.14 10.27 13.13
N ARG A 329 -23.51 9.25 13.72
CA ARG A 329 -22.95 9.31 15.07
C ARG A 329 -21.44 9.32 14.98
N PRO A 330 -20.78 10.45 15.29
CA PRO A 330 -19.34 10.51 15.41
C PRO A 330 -18.88 9.75 16.65
N LYS A 331 -17.88 8.91 16.48
CA LYS A 331 -17.30 8.09 17.54
C LYS A 331 -15.79 8.14 17.47
N VAL A 332 -15.14 8.26 18.62
CA VAL A 332 -13.71 8.00 18.78
C VAL A 332 -13.54 6.76 19.64
N MET A 333 -12.66 5.87 19.18
CA MET A 333 -12.21 4.68 19.88
C MET A 333 -10.70 4.75 20.04
N ILE A 334 -10.23 4.44 21.26
CA ILE A 334 -8.82 4.22 21.53
C ILE A 334 -8.62 2.85 22.13
N GLN A 335 -7.63 2.15 21.61
CA GLN A 335 -7.22 0.83 22.08
C GLN A 335 -5.71 0.72 22.07
N VAL A 336 -5.15 0.15 23.14
CA VAL A 336 -3.72 -0.17 23.22
C VAL A 336 -3.52 -1.50 23.95
N ALA A 337 -2.39 -2.16 23.69
CA ALA A 337 -2.16 -3.55 24.09
C ALA A 337 -2.05 -3.81 25.60
N MET A 338 -1.38 -2.93 26.35
CA MET A 338 -0.92 -3.25 27.71
C MET A 338 -1.43 -2.30 28.81
N ARG A 339 -2.05 -1.17 28.48
CA ARG A 339 -2.54 -0.15 29.43
C ARG A 339 -3.82 0.51 28.95
N GLU A 340 -4.47 1.33 29.77
CA GLU A 340 -5.45 2.29 29.26
C GLU A 340 -4.71 3.54 28.76
N LEU A 341 -4.91 3.90 27.50
CA LEU A 341 -4.57 5.23 27.00
C LEU A 341 -5.84 6.07 27.00
N LYS A 342 -5.96 6.97 27.98
CA LYS A 342 -7.06 7.93 28.01
C LYS A 342 -6.75 9.10 27.10
N LEU A 343 -7.72 9.50 26.28
CA LEU A 343 -7.66 10.77 25.57
C LEU A 343 -7.44 11.92 26.56
N SER A 344 -6.42 12.74 26.35
CA SER A 344 -6.26 14.00 27.07
C SER A 344 -7.46 14.92 26.83
N GLN A 345 -7.66 15.87 27.74
CA GLN A 345 -8.69 16.90 27.60
C GLN A 345 -8.57 17.66 26.27
N ARG A 346 -7.34 18.01 25.89
CA ARG A 346 -7.05 18.70 24.63
C ARG A 346 -7.40 17.85 23.40
N ALA A 347 -7.10 16.55 23.43
CA ALA A 347 -7.50 15.65 22.35
C ALA A 347 -9.04 15.56 22.25
N ARG A 348 -9.75 15.42 23.38
CA ARG A 348 -11.22 15.40 23.42
C ARG A 348 -11.83 16.67 22.84
N GLU A 349 -11.31 17.84 23.19
CA GLU A 349 -11.79 19.14 22.70
C GLU A 349 -11.66 19.26 21.17
N VAL A 350 -10.48 18.92 20.63
CA VAL A 350 -10.23 19.01 19.20
C VAL A 350 -11.14 18.06 18.42
N TRP A 351 -11.25 16.80 18.85
CA TRP A 351 -12.08 15.81 18.18
C TRP A 351 -13.59 16.09 18.34
N SER A 352 -14.00 16.74 19.43
CA SER A 352 -15.38 17.24 19.60
C SER A 352 -15.69 18.33 18.57
N ARG A 353 -14.74 19.22 18.27
CA ARG A 353 -14.89 20.23 17.21
C ARG A 353 -14.95 19.60 15.82
N VAL A 354 -14.17 18.56 15.56
CA VAL A 354 -14.26 17.78 14.30
C VAL A 354 -15.65 17.16 14.18
N ALA A 355 -16.14 16.52 15.24
CA ALA A 355 -17.46 15.89 15.29
C ALA A 355 -18.62 16.89 15.18
N ALA A 356 -18.45 18.14 15.65
CA ALA A 356 -19.48 19.18 15.58
C ALA A 356 -19.89 19.56 14.14
N SER A 357 -19.08 19.20 13.14
CA SER A 357 -19.44 19.35 11.72
C SER A 357 -20.53 18.37 11.25
N VAL A 358 -20.85 17.36 12.05
CA VAL A 358 -21.81 16.29 11.73
C VAL A 358 -23.15 16.55 12.44
N PRO A 359 -24.28 16.67 11.72
CA PRO A 359 -25.59 16.79 12.35
C PRO A 359 -25.95 15.48 13.07
N GLY A 360 -26.08 15.52 14.41
CA GLY A 360 -26.37 14.32 15.20
C GLY A 360 -26.03 14.49 16.69
N PRO A 361 -26.00 13.38 17.46
CA PRO A 361 -25.47 13.41 18.82
C PRO A 361 -23.99 13.84 18.80
N GLY A 362 -23.53 14.46 19.88
CA GLY A 362 -22.13 14.85 20.06
C GLY A 362 -21.16 13.66 20.01
N LEU A 363 -19.86 13.94 20.13
CA LEU A 363 -18.83 12.91 20.05
C LEU A 363 -19.01 11.82 21.13
N GLU A 364 -19.19 10.57 20.72
CA GLU A 364 -19.10 9.42 21.61
C GLU A 364 -17.62 9.02 21.75
N VAL A 365 -17.14 8.82 22.98
CA VAL A 365 -15.77 8.36 23.26
C VAL A 365 -15.84 6.99 23.91
N GLU A 366 -15.26 5.99 23.27
CA GLU A 366 -15.14 4.63 23.80
C GLU A 366 -13.67 4.35 24.15
N ASP A 367 -13.40 4.29 25.45
CA ASP A 367 -12.14 3.80 26.00
C ASP A 367 -12.31 2.29 26.24
N THR A 368 -11.94 1.44 25.27
CA THR A 368 -12.08 -0.02 25.42
C THR A 368 -10.83 -0.65 26.01
N THR A 369 -11.02 -1.56 26.97
CA THR A 369 -9.95 -2.39 27.55
C THR A 369 -9.48 -3.48 26.57
N PRO A 370 -8.27 -4.04 26.75
CA PRO A 370 -7.62 -4.92 25.75
C PRO A 370 -8.34 -6.24 25.45
N ASN A 371 -9.39 -6.62 26.19
CA ASN A 371 -9.87 -8.00 26.26
C ASN A 371 -10.84 -8.43 25.13
N GLY A 372 -10.88 -7.77 23.97
CA GLY A 372 -11.96 -8.10 23.03
C GLY A 372 -11.85 -7.75 21.55
N LEU A 373 -10.75 -7.19 21.03
CA LEU A 373 -10.70 -6.86 19.60
C LEU A 373 -9.68 -7.62 18.77
N LYS A 374 -10.22 -8.20 17.68
CA LYS A 374 -9.51 -8.55 16.45
C LYS A 374 -9.05 -7.25 15.82
N ILE A 375 -7.74 -7.03 15.74
CA ILE A 375 -7.15 -6.01 14.87
C ILE A 375 -7.51 -6.44 13.43
N PHE A 376 -8.55 -5.84 12.87
CA PHE A 376 -8.76 -5.89 11.44
C PHE A 376 -7.98 -4.71 10.87
N PRO A 377 -6.87 -4.92 10.14
CA PRO A 377 -6.43 -3.87 9.23
C PRO A 377 -7.63 -3.59 8.34
N VAL A 378 -8.15 -2.36 8.41
CA VAL A 378 -9.26 -1.98 7.57
C VAL A 378 -8.74 -2.12 6.16
N LYS A 379 -9.33 -3.07 5.43
CA LYS A 379 -9.50 -2.92 3.99
C LYS A 379 -10.05 -1.53 3.82
N ILE A 380 -9.23 -0.57 3.38
CA ILE A 380 -9.78 0.52 2.60
C ILE A 380 -10.47 -0.21 1.46
N ARG A 381 -11.77 -0.45 1.63
CA ARG A 381 -12.65 -0.82 0.54
C ARG A 381 -12.66 0.43 -0.31
N LEU A 382 -11.63 0.55 -1.16
CA LEU A 382 -11.80 1.07 -2.49
C LEU A 382 -13.16 0.53 -2.91
N ARG A 383 -14.12 1.42 -3.19
CA ARG A 383 -15.38 1.02 -3.82
C ARG A 383 -15.06 0.58 -5.25
N SER A 384 -14.18 -0.40 -5.39
CA SER A 384 -13.95 -1.19 -6.58
C SER A 384 -14.95 -2.33 -6.51
N ASN A 385 -15.62 -2.62 -7.62
CA ASN A 385 -16.44 -3.82 -7.78
C ASN A 385 -15.60 -5.13 -7.75
N VAL A 386 -14.37 -5.05 -7.23
CA VAL A 386 -13.46 -6.16 -7.03
C VAL A 386 -13.70 -6.67 -5.61
N ARG A 387 -14.49 -7.73 -5.48
CA ARG A 387 -14.44 -8.62 -4.31
C ARG A 387 -13.05 -9.26 -4.27
N GLN A 388 -12.05 -8.53 -3.80
CA GLN A 388 -10.83 -9.13 -3.28
C GLN A 388 -10.97 -9.22 -1.77
N ASP A 389 -11.29 -10.43 -1.32
CA ASP A 389 -11.12 -10.81 0.06
C ASP A 389 -9.64 -10.98 0.39
N ILE A 390 -8.92 -9.85 0.56
CA ILE A 390 -7.69 -9.85 1.35
C ILE A 390 -8.12 -9.87 2.82
N THR A 391 -8.55 -11.05 3.28
CA THR A 391 -8.73 -11.33 4.70
C THR A 391 -7.48 -12.02 5.20
N THR A 392 -6.61 -11.31 5.90
CA THR A 392 -5.80 -11.95 6.95
C THR A 392 -6.75 -12.18 8.12
N ARG A 393 -7.46 -13.31 8.11
CA ARG A 393 -8.11 -13.82 9.32
C ARG A 393 -7.00 -14.22 10.28
N VAL A 394 -6.86 -13.51 11.39
CA VAL A 394 -6.15 -14.00 12.57
C VAL A 394 -7.12 -14.95 13.29
N PRO A 395 -6.87 -16.27 13.34
CA PRO A 395 -7.59 -17.17 14.24
C PRO A 395 -7.10 -16.91 15.67
N LEU A 396 -8.02 -16.93 16.63
CA LEU A 396 -7.69 -17.13 18.04
C LEU A 396 -7.52 -18.64 18.30
N PRO A 397 -6.81 -19.03 19.38
CA PRO A 397 -6.64 -20.43 19.80
C PRO A 397 -7.96 -21.18 19.95
#